data_AF-A0A962Q864-F1
#
_entry.id   AF-A0A962Q864-F1
#
_cell.length_a   1.000
_cell.length_b   1.000
_cell.length_c   1.000
_cell.angle_alpha   90.00
_cell.angle_beta   90.00
_cell.angle_gamma   90.00
#
_symmetry.space_group_name_H-M   'P 1'
#
loop_
_entity.id
_entity.type
_entity.pdbx_description
1 polymer ?
#
loop_
_entity_poly.entity_id
_entity_poly.type
_entity_poly.pdbx_seq_one_letter_code
_entity_poly.pdbx_strand_id
1 'polypeptide(L)'
;MAELSTLARPYAKAAFEYALDKNGLDQWSSQLATAAAVAADEGMNVVLSNPSLTAVQQAQTLSDVCGEAVSAEVRNFIAILASNKRLALLPEISA
;
A
#
# COMPACT_ATOMS: atom_id res chain seq x y z
N MET A 1 17.77 -10.91 -1.85
CA MET A 1 16.92 -9.75 -2.22
C MET A 1 15.81 -10.12 -3.23
N ALA A 2 15.31 -11.36 -3.25
CA ALA A 2 14.30 -11.83 -4.22
C ALA A 2 12.94 -12.23 -3.58
N GLU A 3 12.84 -12.18 -2.25
CA GLU A 3 11.66 -12.65 -1.52
C GLU A 3 10.52 -11.62 -1.53
N LEU A 4 10.84 -10.32 -1.48
CA LEU A 4 9.86 -9.23 -1.36
C LEU A 4 9.06 -9.03 -2.66
N SER A 5 9.73 -8.98 -3.82
CA SER A 5 9.10 -8.87 -5.14
C SER A 5 8.19 -10.07 -5.47
N THR A 6 8.57 -11.29 -5.07
CA THR A 6 7.80 -12.50 -5.37
C THR A 6 6.46 -12.52 -4.64
N LEU A 7 6.42 -11.99 -3.41
CA LEU A 7 5.19 -11.84 -2.63
C LEU A 7 4.36 -10.61 -3.03
N ALA A 8 4.99 -9.54 -3.53
CA ALA A 8 4.31 -8.32 -3.98
C ALA A 8 3.47 -8.54 -5.25
N ARG A 9 3.99 -9.33 -6.22
CA ARG A 9 3.34 -9.58 -7.52
C ARG A 9 1.86 -10.00 -7.47
N PRO A 10 1.43 -11.01 -6.68
CA PRO A 10 0.02 -11.40 -6.64
C PRO A 10 -0.88 -10.28 -6.11
N TYR A 11 -0.40 -9.44 -5.19
CA TYR A 11 -1.16 -8.28 -4.70
C TYR A 11 -1.22 -7.16 -5.72
N ALA A 12 -0.10 -6.85 -6.38
CA ALA A 12 -0.08 -5.88 -7.48
C ALA A 12 -1.05 -6.28 -8.58
N LYS A 13 -1.05 -7.57 -8.96
CA LYS A 13 -1.99 -8.10 -9.94
C LYS A 13 -3.45 -7.98 -9.50
N ALA A 14 -3.77 -8.36 -8.26
CA ALA A 14 -5.14 -8.24 -7.73
C ALA A 14 -5.62 -6.78 -7.69
N ALA A 15 -4.75 -5.85 -7.31
CA ALA A 15 -5.05 -4.42 -7.30
C ALA A 15 -5.27 -3.89 -8.73
N PHE A 16 -4.43 -4.30 -9.68
CA PHE A 16 -4.55 -3.95 -11.10
C PHE A 16 -5.84 -4.51 -11.72
N GLU A 17 -6.16 -5.78 -11.47
CA GLU A 17 -7.39 -6.42 -11.96
C GLU A 17 -8.64 -5.72 -11.39
N TYR A 18 -8.61 -5.33 -10.11
CA TYR A 18 -9.69 -4.54 -9.50
C TYR A 18 -9.85 -3.17 -10.15
N ALA A 19 -8.75 -2.46 -10.37
CA ALA A 19 -8.76 -1.15 -11.01
C ALA A 19 -9.21 -1.21 -12.47
N LEU A 20 -8.84 -2.28 -13.17
CA LEU A 20 -9.25 -2.56 -14.55
C LEU A 20 -10.76 -2.79 -14.64
N ASP A 21 -11.34 -3.60 -13.74
CA ASP A 21 -12.78 -3.84 -13.66
C ASP A 21 -13.57 -2.53 -13.41
N LYS A 22 -13.00 -1.66 -12.56
CA LYS A 22 -13.56 -0.33 -12.26
C LYS A 22 -13.33 0.73 -13.34
N ASN A 23 -12.65 0.40 -14.46
CA ASN A 23 -12.23 1.38 -15.48
C ASN A 23 -11.47 2.59 -14.88
N GLY A 24 -10.75 2.38 -13.78
CA GLY A 24 -10.11 3.43 -12.98
C GLY A 24 -8.60 3.23 -12.85
N LEU A 25 -7.96 2.59 -13.82
CA LEU A 25 -6.58 2.13 -13.72
C LEU A 25 -5.57 3.27 -13.57
N ASP A 26 -5.70 4.34 -14.35
CA ASP A 26 -4.86 5.55 -14.22
C ASP A 26 -4.97 6.19 -12.84
N GLN A 27 -6.20 6.30 -12.35
CA GLN A 27 -6.47 6.88 -11.04
C GLN A 27 -5.88 5.97 -9.94
N TRP A 28 -6.10 4.67 -10.03
CA TRP A 28 -5.58 3.68 -9.09
C TRP A 28 -4.06 3.66 -9.06
N SER A 29 -3.42 3.68 -10.23
CA SER A 29 -1.96 3.74 -10.37
C SER A 29 -1.40 4.99 -9.68
N SER A 30 -2.00 6.16 -9.91
CA SER A 30 -1.59 7.42 -9.26
C SER A 30 -1.76 7.37 -7.74
N GLN A 31 -2.86 6.78 -7.25
CA GLN A 31 -3.12 6.62 -5.82
C GLN A 31 -2.13 5.64 -5.17
N LEU A 32 -1.85 4.50 -5.81
CA LEU A 32 -0.86 3.54 -5.35
C LEU A 32 0.55 4.15 -5.35
N ALA A 33 0.91 4.91 -6.38
CA ALA A 33 2.19 5.61 -6.44
C ALA A 33 2.32 6.63 -5.30
N THR A 34 1.24 7.35 -4.97
CA THR A 34 1.21 8.26 -3.83
C THR A 34 1.38 7.52 -2.51
N ALA A 35 0.62 6.43 -2.30
CA ALA A 35 0.74 5.60 -1.10
C ALA A 35 2.14 4.98 -0.96
N ALA A 36 2.76 4.59 -2.07
CA ALA A 36 4.11 4.05 -2.10
C ALA A 36 5.17 5.10 -1.83
N ALA A 37 5.03 6.32 -2.38
CA ALA A 37 5.91 7.44 -2.06
C ALA A 37 5.87 7.75 -0.56
N VAL A 38 4.66 7.77 0.03
CA VAL A 38 4.48 7.92 1.49
C VAL A 38 5.10 6.75 2.24
N ALA A 39 4.92 5.50 1.79
CA ALA A 39 5.51 4.32 2.43
C ALA A 39 7.05 4.28 2.35
N ALA A 40 7.61 4.87 1.28
CA ALA A 40 9.06 4.98 1.06
C ALA A 40 9.70 6.13 1.84
N ASP A 41 8.90 7.06 2.38
CA ASP A 41 9.40 8.14 3.24
C ASP A 41 10.04 7.58 4.52
N GLU A 42 11.16 8.14 4.95
CA GLU A 42 11.90 7.68 6.12
C GLU A 42 11.04 7.68 7.40
N GLY A 43 10.21 8.71 7.60
CA GLY A 43 9.34 8.80 8.76
C GLY A 43 8.31 7.68 8.78
N MET A 44 7.75 7.36 7.62
CA MET A 44 6.78 6.29 7.48
C MET A 44 7.42 4.90 7.56
N ASN A 45 8.63 4.73 7.00
CA ASN A 45 9.35 3.47 7.08
C ASN A 45 9.67 3.09 8.54
N VAL A 46 9.95 4.06 9.40
CA VAL A 46 10.09 3.85 10.85
C VAL A 46 8.78 3.34 11.47
N VAL A 47 7.63 3.91 11.09
CA VAL A 47 6.30 3.48 11.56
C VAL A 47 5.98 2.05 11.08
N LEU A 48 6.24 1.75 9.80
CA LEU A 48 5.99 0.44 9.19
C LEU A 48 6.90 -0.66 9.75
N SER A 49 8.14 -0.29 10.08
CA SER A 49 9.14 -1.20 10.69
C SER A 49 8.99 -1.31 12.21
N ASN A 50 8.14 -0.50 12.84
CA ASN A 50 7.94 -0.52 14.28
C ASN A 50 7.08 -1.72 14.73
N PRO A 51 7.63 -2.70 15.46
CA PRO A 51 6.90 -3.87 15.91
C PRO A 51 5.88 -3.58 17.02
N SER A 52 5.97 -2.42 17.69
CA SER A 52 5.01 -1.99 18.70
C SER A 52 3.70 -1.48 18.12
N LEU A 53 3.66 -1.14 16.82
CA LEU A 53 2.44 -0.71 16.15
C LEU A 53 1.69 -1.91 15.57
N THR A 54 0.37 -1.88 15.72
CA THR A 54 -0.47 -2.89 15.08
C THR A 54 -0.61 -2.59 13.59
N ALA A 55 -0.85 -3.65 12.81
CA ALA A 55 -1.21 -3.53 11.39
C ALA A 55 -2.26 -2.44 11.12
N VAL A 56 -3.31 -2.41 11.93
CA VAL A 56 -4.39 -1.43 11.82
C VAL A 56 -3.87 -0.01 12.04
N GLN A 57 -3.03 0.21 13.07
CA GLN A 57 -2.45 1.54 13.32
C GLN A 57 -1.58 2.00 12.16
N GLN A 58 -0.71 1.12 11.64
CA GLN A 58 0.14 1.46 10.50
C GLN A 58 -0.68 1.82 9.24
N ALA A 59 -1.75 1.06 8.96
CA ALA A 59 -2.65 1.34 7.85
C ALA A 59 -3.42 2.65 8.03
N GLN A 60 -3.86 2.94 9.26
CA GLN A 60 -4.53 4.19 9.61
C GLN A 60 -3.59 5.37 9.42
N THR A 61 -2.36 5.32 9.96
CA THR A 61 -1.35 6.36 9.74
C THR A 61 -1.09 6.58 8.26
N LEU A 62 -0.95 5.52 7.46
CA LEU A 62 -0.71 5.65 6.02
C LEU A 62 -1.90 6.30 5.31
N SER A 63 -3.11 5.88 5.67
CA SER A 63 -4.34 6.42 5.10
C SER A 63 -4.59 7.87 5.51
N ASP A 64 -4.18 8.26 6.72
CA ASP A 64 -4.28 9.61 7.26
C ASP A 64 -3.32 10.56 6.54
N VAL A 65 -2.06 10.13 6.37
CA VAL A 65 -1.04 10.89 5.61
C VAL A 65 -1.42 11.01 4.13
N CYS A 66 -1.93 9.94 3.52
CA CYS A 66 -2.40 10.00 2.14
C CYS A 66 -3.69 10.82 2.00
N GLY A 67 -4.48 10.98 3.07
CA GLY A 67 -5.69 11.79 3.09
C GLY A 67 -6.61 11.50 1.90
N GLU A 68 -7.06 12.55 1.23
CA GLU A 68 -7.94 12.48 0.05
C GLU A 68 -7.23 12.02 -1.24
N ALA A 69 -5.90 11.86 -1.21
CA ALA A 69 -5.14 11.38 -2.35
C ALA A 69 -5.33 9.87 -2.61
N VAL A 70 -5.96 9.13 -1.68
CA VAL A 70 -6.30 7.71 -1.83
C VAL A 70 -7.80 7.47 -1.61
N SER A 71 -8.41 6.71 -2.51
CA SER A 71 -9.82 6.35 -2.44
C SER A 71 -10.07 5.28 -1.37
N ALA A 72 -11.34 5.07 -1.03
CA ALA A 72 -11.74 4.05 -0.07
C ALA A 72 -11.25 2.65 -0.47
N GLU A 73 -11.16 2.37 -1.76
CA GLU A 73 -10.71 1.07 -2.26
C GLU A 73 -9.19 0.87 -2.05
N VAL A 74 -8.38 1.91 -2.30
CA VAL A 74 -6.94 1.87 -2.02
C VAL A 74 -6.68 1.78 -0.51
N ARG A 75 -7.46 2.50 0.31
CA ARG A 75 -7.42 2.36 1.78
C ARG A 75 -7.74 0.94 2.24
N ASN A 76 -8.73 0.30 1.62
CA ASN A 76 -9.04 -1.12 1.89
C ASN A 76 -7.88 -2.04 1.49
N PHE A 77 -7.25 -1.80 0.34
CA PHE A 77 -6.08 -2.56 -0.08
C PHE A 77 -4.90 -2.40 0.89
N ILE A 78 -4.63 -1.17 1.35
CA ILE A 78 -3.63 -0.88 2.40
C ILE A 78 -3.95 -1.65 3.69
N ALA A 79 -5.21 -1.67 4.12
CA ALA A 79 -5.65 -2.41 5.32
C ALA A 79 -5.47 -3.93 5.17
N ILE A 80 -5.67 -4.50 3.98
CA ILE A 80 -5.43 -5.92 3.69
C ILE A 80 -3.93 -6.23 3.76
N LEU A 81 -3.09 -5.40 3.13
CA LEU A 81 -1.63 -5.54 3.20
C LEU A 81 -1.13 -5.45 4.64
N ALA A 82 -1.66 -4.50 5.40
CA ALA A 82 -1.36 -4.34 6.81
C ALA A 82 -1.72 -5.56 7.63
N SER A 83 -2.94 -6.09 7.46
CA SER A 83 -3.39 -7.30 8.15
C SER A 83 -2.49 -8.51 7.87
N ASN A 84 -1.88 -8.56 6.68
CA ASN A 84 -0.91 -9.58 6.31
C ASN A 84 0.53 -9.29 6.77
N LYS A 85 0.76 -8.20 7.53
CA LYS A 85 2.10 -7.66 7.88
C LYS A 85 2.99 -7.42 6.64
N ARG A 86 2.38 -7.04 5.52
CA ARG A 86 3.01 -6.83 4.21
C ARG A 86 3.03 -5.36 3.78
N LEU A 87 2.78 -4.43 4.71
CA LEU A 87 2.81 -2.99 4.43
C LEU A 87 4.17 -2.51 3.92
N ALA A 88 5.27 -3.08 4.40
CA ALA A 88 6.61 -2.77 3.91
C ALA A 88 6.86 -3.19 2.44
N LEU A 89 5.95 -3.98 1.84
CA LEU A 89 6.00 -4.35 0.42
C LEU A 89 5.32 -3.32 -0.48
N LEU A 90 4.62 -2.32 0.07
CA LEU A 90 3.87 -1.35 -0.71
C LEU A 90 4.73 -0.59 -1.74
N PRO A 91 5.99 -0.16 -1.44
CA PRO A 91 6.88 0.42 -2.44
C PRO A 91 7.19 -0.57 -3.58
N GLU A 92 7.46 -1.83 -3.25
CA GLU A 92 7.74 -2.91 -4.21
C GLU A 92 6.52 -3.32 -5.04
N ILE A 93 5.29 -3.04 -4.56
CA ILE A 93 4.04 -3.27 -5.29
C ILE A 93 3.82 -2.18 -6.36
N SER A 94 4.33 -0.97 -6.11
CA SER A 94 4.20 0.18 -7.02
C SER A 94 5.35 0.36 -8.02
N ALA A 95 6.49 -0.27 -7.75
CA ALA A 95 7.71 -0.19 -8.58
C ALA A 95 7.57 -0.99 -9.88
#